data_AF-C3RVS2-F1
#
_entry.id   AF-C3RVS2-F1
#
_cell.length_a   1.000
_cell.length_b   1.000
_cell.length_c   1.000
_cell.angle_alpha   90.00
_cell.angle_beta   90.00
_cell.angle_gamma   90.00
#
_symmetry.space_group_name_H-M   'P 1'
#
loop_
_entity.id
_entity.type
_entity.pdbx_description
1 polymer ?
#
loop_
_entity_poly.entity_id
_entity_poly.type
_entity_poly.pdbx_seq_one_letter_code
_entity_poly.pdbx_strand_id
1 'polypeptide(L)'
;MPPTPDIYNQYYQMQLGQNPEQLDFYNWDDLADEASGILVGGNSGSAKTSLAAGFIVGKLTAVTPAEVIVLDIHQQKNIIWQQMGFPRIESDVQVIYQVLCWLIEEIERRKHQDGHPIIVCLDEINDTLSELEQLDTISPLPGKQKRRNTFIYAIRKLSNARKFDICLLGLMQSHNTEAIGIDGKFRNNFLLILCGASARGEIDNKWKHDDPRFLHIKDTAYSAVISGSNPLQIAEHPTHKHHAQYKKKGNAPANLIQPRFLDKSSIPVFESEQSEDFDEDYQPRQPSKPEPHLPRFNFDKPPLDPNYPNLSIEQAKIVRWVGKQGGKVKLNEMLKGLTIS
;
A
#
# COMPACT_ATOMS: atom_id res chain seq x y z
N MET A 1 12.61 -46.89 40.13
CA MET A 1 11.87 -45.71 39.63
C MET A 1 12.55 -45.25 38.36
N PRO A 2 11.94 -45.44 37.18
CA PRO A 2 12.39 -44.80 35.96
C PRO A 2 11.76 -43.40 35.82
N PRO A 3 12.45 -42.42 35.20
CA PRO A 3 11.94 -41.07 35.07
C PRO A 3 10.84 -41.00 34.00
N THR A 4 9.91 -40.06 34.20
CA THR A 4 8.76 -39.73 33.35
C THR A 4 9.16 -39.21 31.96
N PRO A 5 8.29 -39.35 30.93
CA PRO A 5 8.63 -39.08 29.53
C PRO A 5 8.56 -37.59 29.16
N ASP A 6 9.57 -37.16 28.40
CA ASP A 6 9.54 -36.22 27.29
C ASP A 6 8.44 -35.15 27.22
N ILE A 7 8.64 -34.06 27.95
CA ILE A 7 8.02 -32.76 27.63
C ILE A 7 8.70 -32.13 26.39
N TYR A 8 9.88 -32.61 26.00
CA TYR A 8 10.64 -32.09 24.86
C TYR A 8 10.14 -32.56 23.48
N ASN A 9 9.28 -33.58 23.40
CA ASN A 9 8.77 -34.09 22.11
C ASN A 9 7.46 -33.45 21.64
N GLN A 10 6.72 -32.72 22.49
CA GLN A 10 5.45 -32.10 22.06
C GLN A 10 5.65 -30.83 21.21
N TYR A 11 6.74 -30.08 21.39
CA TYR A 11 7.02 -28.91 20.55
C TYR A 11 7.53 -29.26 19.15
N TYR A 12 8.18 -30.42 18.98
CA TYR A 12 8.64 -30.88 17.66
C TYR A 12 7.58 -31.66 16.88
N GLN A 13 6.59 -32.25 17.57
CA GLN A 13 5.51 -33.00 16.90
C GLN A 13 4.32 -32.14 16.43
N MET A 14 4.21 -30.87 16.85
CA MET A 14 3.23 -29.94 16.25
C MET A 14 3.63 -29.39 14.88
N GLN A 15 4.81 -29.73 14.34
CA GLN A 15 5.24 -29.32 13.00
C GLN A 15 5.17 -30.43 11.93
N LEU A 16 4.64 -31.60 12.25
CA LEU A 16 4.53 -32.73 11.32
C LEU A 16 3.07 -33.02 10.95
N GLY A 17 2.33 -31.97 10.60
CA GLY A 17 0.95 -32.05 10.11
C GLY A 17 0.61 -31.08 8.97
N GLN A 18 1.59 -30.33 8.46
CA GLN A 18 1.38 -29.51 7.26
C GLN A 18 1.66 -30.37 6.02
N ASN A 19 0.64 -30.53 5.17
CA ASN A 19 0.82 -31.04 3.82
C ASN A 19 1.98 -30.27 3.16
N PRO A 20 2.96 -30.94 2.52
CA PRO A 20 4.09 -30.29 1.84
C PRO A 20 3.71 -29.41 0.62
N GLU A 21 2.42 -29.08 0.44
CA GLU A 21 1.91 -28.38 -0.75
C GLU A 21 1.28 -27.02 -0.46
N GLN A 22 1.07 -26.61 0.80
CA GLN A 22 0.44 -25.32 1.09
C GLN A 22 1.49 -24.30 1.52
N LEU A 23 1.85 -23.42 0.58
CA LEU A 23 2.69 -22.26 0.87
C LEU A 23 2.00 -21.37 1.91
N ASP A 24 2.78 -20.87 2.87
CA ASP A 24 2.31 -19.95 3.90
C ASP A 24 2.44 -18.50 3.42
N PHE A 25 1.30 -17.82 3.29
CA PHE A 25 1.21 -16.46 2.75
C PHE A 25 0.93 -15.46 3.85
N TYR A 26 1.50 -14.27 3.71
CA TYR A 26 1.17 -13.14 4.56
C TYR A 26 -0.33 -12.86 4.60
N ASN A 27 -0.87 -12.72 5.81
CA ASN A 27 -2.26 -12.40 6.04
C ASN A 27 -2.47 -10.88 6.03
N TRP A 28 -3.12 -10.38 4.98
CA TRP A 28 -3.38 -8.95 4.80
C TRP A 28 -4.35 -8.34 5.83
N ASP A 29 -5.04 -9.16 6.63
CA ASP A 29 -5.87 -8.66 7.73
C ASP A 29 -5.05 -8.16 8.91
N ASP A 30 -3.79 -8.63 9.05
CA ASP A 30 -2.88 -8.20 10.13
C ASP A 30 -2.21 -6.84 9.84
N LEU A 31 -2.38 -6.32 8.62
CA LEU A 31 -1.74 -5.09 8.14
C LEU A 31 -1.94 -3.89 9.06
N ALA A 32 -3.15 -3.70 9.60
CA ALA A 32 -3.48 -2.54 10.42
C ALA A 32 -2.80 -2.56 11.80
N ASP A 33 -2.54 -3.75 12.34
CA ASP A 33 -1.94 -3.92 13.67
C ASP A 33 -0.40 -3.83 13.64
N GLU A 34 0.18 -4.27 12.52
CA GLU A 34 1.63 -4.37 12.31
C GLU A 34 2.25 -3.09 11.72
N ALA A 35 1.51 -2.36 10.89
CA ALA A 35 2.04 -1.22 10.16
C ALA A 35 2.24 0.02 11.06
N SER A 36 3.49 0.23 11.51
CA SER A 36 3.89 1.52 12.12
C SER A 36 4.20 2.59 11.06
N GLY A 37 4.63 2.13 9.90
CA GLY A 37 4.80 2.85 8.65
C GLY A 37 5.01 1.80 7.56
N ILE A 38 4.74 2.14 6.31
CA ILE A 38 4.76 1.20 5.19
C ILE A 38 5.63 1.77 4.08
N LEU A 39 6.52 0.95 3.53
CA LEU A 39 7.21 1.25 2.29
C LEU A 39 6.89 0.19 1.24
N VAL A 40 6.41 0.63 0.08
CA VAL A 40 6.08 -0.22 -1.04
C VAL A 40 7.15 -0.08 -2.13
N GLY A 41 7.97 -1.10 -2.31
CA GLY A 41 9.06 -1.11 -3.29
C GLY A 41 8.73 -1.91 -4.54
N GLY A 42 9.09 -1.43 -5.72
CA GLY A 42 8.82 -2.16 -6.97
C GLY A 42 9.12 -1.38 -8.24
N ASN A 43 9.47 -2.10 -9.31
CA ASN A 43 9.73 -1.49 -10.61
C ASN A 43 8.48 -0.83 -11.22
N SER A 44 8.66 0.06 -12.19
CA SER A 44 7.55 0.62 -12.98
C SER A 44 6.63 -0.49 -13.52
N GLY A 45 5.32 -0.34 -13.33
CA GLY A 45 4.29 -1.31 -13.73
C GLY A 45 4.00 -2.43 -12.71
N SER A 46 4.71 -2.47 -11.58
CA SER A 46 4.46 -3.46 -10.50
C SER A 46 3.20 -3.21 -9.66
N ALA A 47 2.31 -2.31 -10.11
CA ALA A 47 1.02 -1.99 -9.48
C ALA A 47 1.08 -1.38 -8.06
N LYS A 48 2.20 -0.72 -7.71
CA LYS A 48 2.38 -0.09 -6.39
C LYS A 48 1.30 0.93 -6.03
N THR A 49 1.04 1.91 -6.89
CA THR A 49 0.03 2.95 -6.63
C THR A 49 -1.37 2.35 -6.47
N SER A 50 -1.76 1.36 -7.30
CA SER A 50 -3.04 0.67 -7.15
C SER A 50 -3.14 -0.14 -5.85
N LEU A 51 -2.02 -0.73 -5.40
CA LEU A 51 -1.94 -1.40 -4.09
C LEU A 51 -2.09 -0.40 -2.94
N ALA A 52 -1.38 0.73 -3.00
CA ALA A 52 -1.43 1.78 -2.00
C ALA A 52 -2.82 2.43 -1.93
N ALA A 53 -3.24 3.09 -3.02
CA ALA A 53 -4.48 3.84 -3.12
C ALA A 53 -5.71 2.94 -3.01
N GLY A 54 -5.66 1.78 -3.67
CA GLY A 54 -6.82 0.91 -3.87
C GLY A 54 -7.01 -0.17 -2.82
N PHE A 55 -6.03 -0.44 -1.95
CA PHE A 55 -6.15 -1.51 -0.96
C PHE A 55 -5.61 -1.12 0.41
N ILE A 56 -4.35 -0.66 0.50
CA ILE A 56 -3.69 -0.39 1.78
C ILE A 56 -4.41 0.72 2.54
N VAL A 57 -4.64 1.89 1.93
CA VAL A 57 -5.31 3.00 2.63
C VAL A 57 -6.73 2.60 3.05
N GLY A 58 -7.45 1.86 2.19
CA GLY A 58 -8.76 1.31 2.53
C GLY A 58 -8.74 0.36 3.74
N LYS A 59 -7.74 -0.52 3.83
CA LYS A 59 -7.53 -1.40 5.00
C LYS A 59 -7.23 -0.61 6.26
N LEU A 60 -6.29 0.34 6.20
CA LEU A 60 -5.89 1.15 7.35
C LEU A 60 -7.04 2.02 7.89
N THR A 61 -7.93 2.49 7.00
CA THR A 61 -9.07 3.34 7.38
C THR A 61 -10.38 2.58 7.59
N ALA A 62 -10.35 1.23 7.52
CA ALA A 62 -11.56 0.42 7.61
C ALA A 62 -12.26 0.53 8.98
N VAL A 63 -11.47 0.64 10.06
CA VAL A 63 -11.98 0.77 11.43
C VAL A 63 -12.05 2.25 11.83
N THR A 64 -10.95 2.98 11.66
CA THR A 64 -10.84 4.38 12.07
C THR A 64 -10.54 5.26 10.85
N PRO A 65 -11.44 6.18 10.46
CA PRO A 65 -11.15 7.13 9.39
C PRO A 65 -9.93 8.01 9.72
N ALA A 66 -9.22 8.48 8.68
CA ALA A 66 -8.05 9.35 8.83
C ALA A 66 -8.11 10.57 7.90
N GLU A 67 -7.44 11.66 8.28
CA GLU A 67 -7.09 12.72 7.32
C GLU A 67 -5.99 12.17 6.41
N VAL A 68 -6.18 12.21 5.10
CA VAL A 68 -5.24 11.63 4.13
C VAL A 68 -4.74 12.70 3.19
N ILE A 69 -3.42 12.80 3.05
CA ILE A 69 -2.77 13.60 2.02
C ILE A 69 -1.93 12.70 1.13
N VAL A 70 -2.05 12.93 -0.18
CA VAL A 70 -1.21 12.30 -1.19
C VAL A 70 -0.19 13.34 -1.65
N LEU A 71 1.08 12.94 -1.66
CA LEU A 71 2.22 13.69 -2.16
C LEU A 71 2.73 12.91 -3.38
N ASP A 72 2.29 13.31 -4.58
CA ASP A 72 2.61 12.61 -5.84
C ASP A 72 3.11 13.63 -6.87
N ILE A 73 4.43 13.66 -7.03
CA ILE A 73 5.12 14.53 -7.98
C ILE A 73 4.74 14.27 -9.45
N HIS A 74 4.14 13.12 -9.75
CA HIS A 74 3.69 12.74 -11.09
C HIS A 74 2.16 12.67 -11.23
N GLN A 75 1.39 13.23 -10.29
CA GLN A 75 -0.08 13.16 -10.29
C GLN A 75 -0.71 13.58 -11.64
N GLN A 76 -0.13 14.56 -12.33
CA GLN A 76 -0.62 15.03 -13.65
C GLN A 76 -0.56 13.93 -14.73
N LYS A 77 0.31 12.93 -14.57
CA LYS A 77 0.45 11.76 -15.47
C LYS A 77 -0.18 10.50 -14.89
N ASN A 78 -0.18 10.36 -13.56
CA ASN A 78 -0.72 9.20 -12.85
C ASN A 78 -1.95 9.58 -12.02
N ILE A 79 -3.10 9.68 -12.69
CA ILE A 79 -4.34 10.16 -12.04
C ILE A 79 -5.02 9.13 -11.13
N ILE A 80 -4.37 8.02 -10.75
CA ILE A 80 -4.99 6.94 -9.97
C ILE A 80 -5.51 7.45 -8.62
N TRP A 81 -4.73 8.27 -7.90
CA TRP A 81 -5.16 8.84 -6.63
C TRP A 81 -6.43 9.67 -6.77
N GLN A 82 -6.49 10.53 -7.80
CA GLN A 82 -7.67 11.33 -8.11
C GLN A 82 -8.86 10.46 -8.52
N GLN A 83 -8.64 9.43 -9.34
CA GLN A 83 -9.68 8.51 -9.77
C GLN A 83 -10.26 7.68 -8.61
N MET A 84 -9.48 7.44 -7.56
CA MET A 84 -9.92 6.77 -6.33
C MET A 84 -10.60 7.74 -5.33
N GLY A 85 -10.72 9.02 -5.68
CA GLY A 85 -11.41 10.02 -4.88
C GLY A 85 -10.63 10.52 -3.67
N PHE A 86 -9.29 10.50 -3.71
CA PHE A 86 -8.49 11.07 -2.64
C PHE A 86 -8.70 12.60 -2.59
N PRO A 87 -9.04 13.16 -1.42
CA PRO A 87 -9.53 14.54 -1.32
C PRO A 87 -8.42 15.57 -1.51
N ARG A 88 -7.18 15.21 -1.18
CA ARG A 88 -6.04 16.11 -1.23
C ARG A 88 -4.83 15.43 -1.84
N ILE A 89 -4.37 15.99 -2.96
CA ILE A 89 -3.22 15.51 -3.70
C ILE A 89 -2.34 16.71 -4.05
N GLU A 90 -1.11 16.72 -3.53
CA GLU A 90 -0.11 17.74 -3.84
C GLU A 90 0.90 17.16 -4.84
N SER A 91 1.14 17.89 -5.92
CA SER A 91 2.10 17.49 -6.96
C SER A 91 3.28 18.43 -7.13
N ASP A 92 3.20 19.63 -6.56
CA ASP A 92 4.32 20.56 -6.57
C ASP A 92 5.38 20.12 -5.56
N VAL A 93 6.63 19.96 -6.01
CA VAL A 93 7.72 19.44 -5.17
C VAL A 93 8.08 20.38 -4.01
N GLN A 94 7.88 21.69 -4.14
CA GLN A 94 8.11 22.64 -3.06
C GLN A 94 7.00 22.54 -2.00
N VAL A 95 5.74 22.39 -2.44
CA VAL A 95 4.61 22.14 -1.54
C VAL A 95 4.77 20.79 -0.83
N ILE A 96 5.17 19.74 -1.53
CA ILE A 96 5.49 18.43 -0.94
C ILE A 96 6.57 18.57 0.15
N TYR A 97 7.62 19.35 -0.12
CA TYR A 97 8.65 19.65 0.86
C TYR A 97 8.11 20.41 2.08
N GLN A 98 7.29 21.42 1.89
CA GLN A 98 6.67 22.20 2.97
C GLN A 98 5.75 21.33 3.85
N VAL A 99 4.95 20.45 3.25
CA VAL A 99 4.13 19.48 3.98
C VAL A 99 5.00 18.57 4.85
N LEU A 100 6.14 18.10 4.34
CA LEU A 100 7.05 17.25 5.12
C LEU A 100 7.73 17.99 6.28
N CYS A 101 8.07 19.27 6.08
CA CYS A 101 8.52 20.13 7.17
C CYS A 101 7.43 20.28 8.24
N TRP A 102 6.20 20.55 7.83
CA TRP A 102 5.07 20.65 8.76
C TRP A 102 4.82 19.33 9.50
N LEU A 103 4.95 18.17 8.85
CA LEU A 103 4.81 16.87 9.51
C LEU A 103 5.86 16.64 10.60
N ILE A 104 7.09 17.15 10.40
CA ILE A 104 8.12 17.11 11.46
C ILE A 104 7.65 17.93 12.67
N GLU A 105 7.12 19.13 12.45
CA GLU A 105 6.63 20.01 13.51
C GLU A 105 5.40 19.42 14.20
N GLU A 106 4.48 18.81 13.45
CA GLU A 106 3.29 18.16 13.98
C GLU A 106 3.64 16.96 14.86
N ILE A 107 4.65 16.17 14.48
CA ILE A 107 5.19 15.11 15.35
C ILE A 107 5.73 15.69 16.66
N GLU A 108 6.43 16.82 16.62
CA GLU A 108 6.95 17.47 17.83
C GLU A 108 5.83 18.06 18.70
N ARG A 109 4.81 18.68 18.09
CA ARG A 109 3.60 19.14 18.79
C ARG A 109 2.89 17.96 19.48
N ARG A 110 2.79 16.82 18.79
CA ARG A 110 2.11 15.62 19.30
C ARG A 110 2.80 14.91 20.46
N LYS A 111 4.02 15.31 20.82
CA LYS A 111 4.66 14.88 22.08
C LYS A 111 3.97 15.43 23.33
N HIS A 112 3.19 16.50 23.18
CA HIS A 112 2.55 17.21 24.29
C HIS A 112 1.03 17.29 24.16
N GLN A 113 0.48 16.98 22.99
CA GLN A 113 -0.94 17.15 22.68
C GLN A 113 -1.39 16.12 21.66
N ASP A 114 -2.53 15.46 21.89
CA ASP A 114 -3.02 14.49 20.92
C ASP A 114 -3.46 15.16 19.59
N GLY A 115 -3.61 14.32 18.57
CA GLY A 115 -4.13 14.71 17.26
C GLY A 115 -5.00 13.58 16.70
N HIS A 116 -5.75 13.87 15.63
CA HIS A 116 -6.50 12.85 14.93
C HIS A 116 -5.60 12.04 13.97
N PRO A 117 -6.03 10.85 13.54
CA PRO A 117 -5.26 10.03 12.62
C PRO A 117 -4.95 10.73 11.30
N ILE A 118 -3.67 10.69 10.90
CA ILE A 118 -3.18 11.18 9.61
C ILE A 118 -2.51 10.03 8.86
N ILE A 119 -2.81 9.89 7.56
CA ILE A 119 -2.05 9.05 6.63
C ILE A 119 -1.41 9.96 5.57
N VAL A 120 -0.10 9.87 5.45
CA VAL A 120 0.68 10.57 4.43
C VAL A 120 1.10 9.55 3.38
N CYS A 121 0.55 9.65 2.18
CA CYS A 121 0.95 8.83 1.04
C CYS A 121 2.00 9.58 0.24
N LEU A 122 3.24 9.08 0.22
CA LEU A 122 4.34 9.67 -0.53
C LEU A 122 4.63 8.80 -1.76
N ASP A 123 4.07 9.17 -2.90
CA ASP A 123 4.33 8.49 -4.17
C ASP A 123 5.67 8.93 -4.75
N GLU A 124 6.37 7.99 -5.38
CA GLU A 124 7.62 8.27 -6.10
C GLU A 124 8.70 8.99 -5.27
N ILE A 125 9.08 8.41 -4.12
CA ILE A 125 10.11 8.92 -3.20
C ILE A 125 11.44 9.20 -3.93
N ASN A 126 11.87 8.29 -4.80
CA ASN A 126 13.15 8.39 -5.50
C ASN A 126 13.21 9.62 -6.42
N ASP A 127 12.12 9.88 -7.14
CA ASP A 127 12.04 11.02 -8.06
C ASP A 127 11.91 12.33 -7.27
N THR A 128 11.10 12.33 -6.21
CA THR A 128 10.97 13.49 -5.31
C THR A 128 12.31 13.90 -4.70
N LEU A 129 13.13 12.92 -4.25
CA LEU A 129 14.48 13.19 -3.76
C LEU A 129 15.38 13.83 -4.83
N SER A 130 15.30 13.34 -6.07
CA SER A 130 16.10 13.84 -7.20
C SER A 130 15.72 15.28 -7.56
N GLU A 131 14.43 15.59 -7.60
CA GLU A 131 13.91 16.93 -7.89
C GLU A 131 14.27 17.92 -6.77
N LEU A 132 14.23 17.50 -5.51
CA LEU A 132 14.69 18.34 -4.38
C LEU A 132 16.20 18.62 -4.43
N GLU A 133 17.00 17.66 -4.88
CA GLU A 133 18.45 17.85 -5.08
C GLU A 133 18.76 18.83 -6.21
N GLN A 134 18.00 18.73 -7.31
CA GLN A 134 18.05 19.71 -8.39
C GLN A 134 17.64 21.10 -7.90
N LEU A 135 16.55 21.21 -7.13
CA LEU A 135 16.12 22.48 -6.53
C LEU A 135 17.17 23.08 -5.60
N ASP A 136 17.85 22.26 -4.79
CA ASP A 136 18.95 22.69 -3.93
C ASP A 136 20.19 23.18 -4.72
N THR A 137 20.25 22.91 -6.02
CA THR A 137 21.28 23.40 -6.94
C THR A 137 20.87 24.71 -7.61
N ILE A 138 19.63 24.80 -8.10
CA ILE A 138 19.14 25.99 -8.84
C ILE A 138 18.60 27.10 -7.94
N SER A 139 18.01 26.74 -6.79
CA SER A 139 17.42 27.65 -5.81
C SER A 139 17.80 27.20 -4.38
N PRO A 140 19.07 27.39 -3.98
CA PRO A 140 19.57 26.92 -2.70
C PRO A 140 18.86 27.60 -1.52
N LEU A 141 18.54 26.83 -0.48
CA LEU A 141 18.09 27.41 0.79
C LEU A 141 19.22 28.18 1.48
N PRO A 142 18.88 29.24 2.25
CA PRO A 142 19.86 29.93 3.08
C PRO A 142 20.48 28.99 4.13
N GLY A 143 21.70 29.31 4.59
CA GLY A 143 22.30 28.63 5.75
C GLY A 143 22.83 27.21 5.51
N LYS A 144 23.18 26.86 4.25
CA LYS A 144 23.68 25.51 3.86
C LYS A 144 22.68 24.37 4.09
N GLN A 145 21.42 24.68 4.37
CA GLN A 145 20.38 23.67 4.49
C GLN A 145 20.15 23.01 3.12
N LYS A 146 19.85 21.72 3.14
CA LYS A 146 19.49 20.94 1.95
C LYS A 146 18.10 20.35 2.14
N ARG A 147 17.19 20.62 1.21
CA ARG A 147 15.84 20.06 1.18
C ARG A 147 15.89 18.54 1.18
N ARG A 148 16.79 17.94 0.38
CA ARG A 148 17.02 16.48 0.34
C ARG A 148 17.29 15.88 1.74
N ASN A 149 18.16 16.50 2.52
CA ASN A 149 18.51 16.00 3.86
C ASN A 149 17.32 16.12 4.83
N THR A 150 16.58 17.22 4.74
CA THR A 150 15.37 17.45 5.55
C THR A 150 14.28 16.44 5.19
N PHE A 151 14.11 16.13 3.90
CA PHE A 151 13.17 15.13 3.40
C PHE A 151 13.47 13.72 3.94
N ILE A 152 14.73 13.29 3.86
CA ILE A 152 15.17 12.00 4.44
C ILE A 152 14.93 11.99 5.95
N TYR A 153 15.19 13.12 6.63
CA TYR A 153 14.93 13.26 8.06
C TYR A 153 13.43 13.16 8.40
N ALA A 154 12.54 13.74 7.59
CA ALA A 154 11.10 13.60 7.76
C ALA A 154 10.65 12.13 7.68
N ILE A 155 11.09 11.37 6.67
CA ILE A 155 10.77 9.94 6.54
C ILE A 155 11.26 9.16 7.77
N ARG A 156 12.47 9.44 8.25
CA ARG A 156 13.03 8.80 9.47
C ARG A 156 12.19 9.12 10.71
N LYS A 157 11.71 10.34 10.86
CA LYS A 157 10.79 10.73 11.96
C LYS A 157 9.46 9.99 11.85
N LEU A 158 8.90 9.96 10.65
CA LEU A 158 7.64 9.28 10.35
C LEU A 158 7.69 7.77 10.61
N SER A 159 8.87 7.13 10.48
CA SER A 159 9.05 5.72 10.83
C SER A 159 8.66 5.37 12.28
N ASN A 160 8.64 6.35 13.18
CA ASN A 160 8.28 6.17 14.59
C ASN A 160 7.01 6.94 14.96
N ALA A 161 6.24 7.41 13.98
CA ALA A 161 5.13 8.32 14.22
C ALA A 161 3.78 7.64 14.53
N ARG A 162 3.72 6.29 14.52
CA ARG A 162 2.56 5.50 14.96
C ARG A 162 2.02 5.96 16.32
N LYS A 163 2.88 6.21 17.29
CA LYS A 163 2.50 6.68 18.65
C LYS A 163 1.88 8.08 18.68
N PHE A 164 1.92 8.78 17.56
CA PHE A 164 1.32 10.09 17.35
C PHE A 164 0.16 10.02 16.36
N ASP A 165 -0.38 8.84 16.06
CA ASP A 165 -1.43 8.61 15.06
C ASP A 165 -1.11 9.20 13.67
N ILE A 166 0.16 9.11 13.26
CA ILE A 166 0.60 9.47 11.90
C ILE A 166 1.22 8.23 11.27
N CYS A 167 0.67 7.80 10.14
CA CYS A 167 1.18 6.70 9.34
C CYS A 167 1.76 7.22 8.03
N LEU A 168 3.00 6.83 7.71
CA LEU A 168 3.59 7.03 6.39
C LEU A 168 3.34 5.80 5.51
N LEU A 169 2.84 6.03 4.31
CA LEU A 169 2.82 5.07 3.21
C LEU A 169 3.70 5.61 2.07
N GLY A 170 4.94 5.14 2.00
CA GLY A 170 5.91 5.57 1.00
C GLY A 170 6.03 4.60 -0.17
N LEU A 171 6.20 5.10 -1.39
CA LEU A 171 6.40 4.29 -2.60
C LEU A 171 7.80 4.53 -3.19
N MET A 172 8.52 3.44 -3.45
CA MET A 172 9.91 3.47 -3.93
C MET A 172 10.14 2.52 -5.12
N GLN A 173 11.21 2.75 -5.88
CA GLN A 173 11.48 2.04 -7.13
C GLN A 173 12.22 0.71 -6.96
N SER A 174 12.78 0.43 -5.77
CA SER A 174 13.58 -0.77 -5.53
C SER A 174 13.33 -1.38 -4.15
N HIS A 175 13.90 -2.56 -3.88
CA HIS A 175 13.92 -3.16 -2.55
C HIS A 175 14.96 -2.52 -1.62
N ASN A 176 15.91 -1.76 -2.15
CA ASN A 176 16.99 -1.15 -1.38
C ASN A 176 16.52 0.17 -0.74
N THR A 177 16.24 0.14 0.56
CA THR A 177 15.82 1.32 1.33
C THR A 177 16.94 2.34 1.54
N GLU A 178 18.21 1.94 1.42
CA GLU A 178 19.34 2.87 1.55
C GLU A 178 19.36 3.88 0.40
N ALA A 179 18.84 3.51 -0.77
CA ALA A 179 18.71 4.39 -1.93
C ALA A 179 17.78 5.59 -1.66
N ILE A 180 16.91 5.50 -0.66
CA ILE A 180 16.04 6.60 -0.21
C ILE A 180 16.50 7.18 1.14
N GLY A 181 17.72 6.87 1.57
CA GLY A 181 18.31 7.37 2.81
C GLY A 181 17.83 6.67 4.09
N ILE A 182 17.20 5.50 3.98
CA ILE A 182 16.72 4.69 5.10
C ILE A 182 17.65 3.49 5.31
N ASP A 183 18.53 3.64 6.30
CA ASP A 183 19.50 2.62 6.69
C ASP A 183 18.85 1.45 7.43
N GLY A 184 19.65 0.42 7.73
CA GLY A 184 19.19 -0.77 8.45
C GLY A 184 18.59 -0.50 9.84
N LYS A 185 18.97 0.60 10.50
CA LYS A 185 18.40 0.98 11.82
C LYS A 185 16.93 1.38 11.68
N PHE A 186 16.60 2.16 10.64
CA PHE A 186 15.23 2.62 10.41
C PHE A 186 14.40 1.63 9.58
N ARG A 187 15.04 0.81 8.74
CA ARG A 187 14.36 -0.15 7.86
C ARG A 187 13.36 -1.04 8.60
N ASN A 188 13.73 -1.53 9.78
CA ASN A 188 12.88 -2.47 10.55
C ASN A 188 11.72 -1.79 11.29
N ASN A 189 11.61 -0.46 11.24
CA ASN A 189 10.43 0.26 11.71
C ASN A 189 9.31 0.28 10.66
N PHE A 190 9.62 -0.06 9.42
CA PHE A 190 8.68 -0.09 8.32
C PHE A 190 8.27 -1.53 7.99
N LEU A 191 6.99 -1.72 7.71
CA LEU A 191 6.54 -2.88 6.96
C LEU A 191 6.94 -2.65 5.50
N LEU A 192 7.83 -3.50 4.98
CA LEU A 192 8.23 -3.46 3.58
C LEU A 192 7.35 -4.38 2.76
N ILE A 193 6.69 -3.82 1.75
CA ILE A 193 5.92 -4.56 0.77
C ILE A 193 6.65 -4.44 -0.57
N LEU A 194 7.29 -5.52 -1.00
CA LEU A 194 8.11 -5.51 -2.21
C LEU A 194 7.38 -6.23 -3.32
N CYS A 195 7.29 -5.60 -4.49
CA CYS A 195 6.52 -6.04 -5.64
C CYS A 195 7.41 -6.27 -6.87
N GLY A 196 7.06 -7.26 -7.70
CA GLY A 196 7.69 -7.52 -8.98
C GLY A 196 9.20 -7.78 -8.89
N ALA A 197 10.00 -7.02 -9.64
CA ALA A 197 11.45 -7.16 -9.63
C ALA A 197 12.07 -6.89 -8.25
N SER A 198 11.47 -6.03 -7.43
CA SER A 198 11.94 -5.80 -6.06
C SER A 198 11.71 -7.01 -5.17
N ALA A 199 10.56 -7.69 -5.31
CA ALA A 199 10.29 -8.95 -4.61
C ALA A 199 11.31 -10.03 -4.99
N ARG A 200 11.58 -10.18 -6.29
CA ARG A 200 12.55 -11.16 -6.79
C ARG A 200 13.97 -10.86 -6.32
N GLY A 201 14.39 -9.59 -6.35
CA GLY A 201 15.72 -9.19 -5.89
C GLY A 201 15.91 -9.40 -4.38
N GLU A 202 14.87 -9.19 -3.58
CA GLU A 202 14.93 -9.38 -2.12
C GLU A 202 15.22 -10.85 -1.74
N ILE A 203 14.66 -11.80 -2.48
CA ILE A 203 14.76 -13.23 -2.16
C ILE A 203 16.01 -13.90 -2.77
N ASP A 204 16.62 -13.31 -3.80
CA ASP A 204 17.61 -13.96 -4.67
C ASP A 204 18.83 -14.53 -3.92
N ASN A 205 19.27 -13.87 -2.86
CA ASN A 205 20.41 -14.32 -2.04
C ASN A 205 19.98 -14.80 -0.65
N LYS A 206 18.67 -14.94 -0.40
CA LYS A 206 18.11 -15.27 0.93
C LYS A 206 17.41 -16.62 0.97
N TRP A 207 16.80 -17.03 -0.14
CA TRP A 207 16.15 -18.34 -0.27
C TRP A 207 16.92 -19.21 -1.25
N LYS A 208 16.85 -20.54 -1.04
CA LYS A 208 17.45 -21.49 -1.96
C LYS A 208 16.59 -21.62 -3.23
N HIS A 209 17.22 -21.94 -4.35
CA HIS A 209 16.53 -22.05 -5.65
C HIS A 209 15.52 -23.20 -5.74
N ASP A 210 15.65 -24.20 -4.88
CA ASP A 210 14.73 -25.34 -4.75
C ASP A 210 13.62 -25.09 -3.72
N ASP A 211 13.63 -23.94 -3.03
CA ASP A 211 12.57 -23.58 -2.08
C ASP A 211 11.26 -23.31 -2.84
N PRO A 212 10.14 -23.98 -2.48
CA PRO A 212 8.84 -23.75 -3.12
C PRO A 212 8.41 -22.28 -3.14
N ARG A 213 8.78 -21.50 -2.11
CA ARG A 213 8.50 -20.05 -2.04
C ARG A 213 9.31 -19.26 -3.07
N PHE A 214 10.56 -19.66 -3.28
CA PHE A 214 11.43 -19.05 -4.30
C PHE A 214 10.85 -19.24 -5.69
N LEU A 215 10.49 -20.49 -6.03
CA LEU A 215 9.87 -20.83 -7.31
C LEU A 215 8.57 -20.06 -7.52
N HIS A 216 7.69 -20.04 -6.51
CA HIS A 216 6.44 -19.28 -6.56
C HIS A 216 6.65 -17.79 -6.89
N ILE A 217 7.60 -17.12 -6.23
CA ILE A 217 7.87 -15.69 -6.48
C ILE A 217 8.49 -15.44 -7.87
N LYS A 218 9.27 -16.39 -8.39
CA LYS A 218 9.83 -16.31 -9.74
C LYS A 218 8.75 -16.45 -10.82
N ASP A 219 7.82 -17.38 -10.63
CA ASP A 219 6.79 -17.70 -11.62
C ASP A 219 5.55 -16.79 -11.56
N THR A 220 5.33 -16.11 -10.42
CA THR A 220 4.18 -15.20 -10.26
C THR A 220 4.39 -13.90 -11.04
N ALA A 221 3.40 -13.54 -11.88
CA ALA A 221 3.44 -12.33 -12.71
C ALA A 221 3.58 -11.04 -11.89
N TYR A 222 2.70 -10.86 -10.90
CA TYR A 222 2.72 -9.77 -9.92
C TYR A 222 3.13 -10.34 -8.56
N SER A 223 4.40 -10.73 -8.45
CA SER A 223 4.94 -11.27 -7.21
C SER A 223 4.98 -10.20 -6.12
N ALA A 224 4.76 -10.62 -4.86
CA ALA A 224 4.89 -9.77 -3.70
C ALA A 224 5.54 -10.53 -2.54
N VAL A 225 6.36 -9.84 -1.75
CA VAL A 225 6.93 -10.35 -0.50
C VAL A 225 6.88 -9.28 0.57
N ILE A 226 6.79 -9.70 1.83
CA ILE A 226 6.81 -8.84 3.02
C ILE A 226 8.16 -8.95 3.71
N SER A 227 8.68 -7.84 4.23
CA SER A 227 9.90 -7.77 5.04
C SER A 227 9.87 -6.54 5.96
N GLY A 228 11.03 -6.17 6.53
CA GLY A 228 11.19 -4.99 7.37
C GLY A 228 10.90 -5.31 8.83
N SER A 229 9.84 -4.74 9.37
CA SER A 229 9.32 -5.06 10.71
C SER A 229 8.91 -6.53 10.86
N ASN A 230 8.58 -7.17 9.74
CA ASN A 230 8.13 -8.55 9.69
C ASN A 230 9.21 -9.47 9.09
N PRO A 231 9.22 -10.76 9.49
CA PRO A 231 10.04 -11.77 8.83
C PRO A 231 9.76 -11.82 7.32
N LEU A 232 10.78 -12.22 6.54
CA LEU A 232 10.64 -12.36 5.10
C LEU A 232 9.63 -13.46 4.75
N GLN A 233 8.52 -13.08 4.13
CA GLN A 233 7.39 -13.95 3.80
C GLN A 233 6.87 -13.67 2.39
N ILE A 234 6.30 -14.68 1.74
CA ILE A 234 5.60 -14.48 0.47
C ILE A 234 4.23 -13.83 0.73
N ALA A 235 3.73 -13.09 -0.24
CA ALA A 235 2.38 -12.54 -0.20
C ALA A 235 1.72 -12.62 -1.58
N GLU A 236 0.40 -12.79 -1.59
CA GLU A 236 -0.36 -12.61 -2.81
C GLU A 236 -0.63 -11.12 -3.04
N HIS A 237 -0.28 -10.58 -4.21
CA HIS A 237 -0.53 -9.18 -4.52
C HIS A 237 -2.06 -8.88 -4.54
N PRO A 238 -2.59 -8.10 -3.58
CA PRO A 238 -4.04 -7.99 -3.36
C PRO A 238 -4.83 -7.58 -4.60
N THR A 239 -4.26 -6.63 -5.35
CA THR A 239 -4.95 -6.03 -6.50
C THR A 239 -4.64 -6.70 -7.84
N HIS A 240 -3.59 -7.50 -7.98
CA HIS A 240 -3.11 -8.00 -9.28
C HIS A 240 -2.78 -9.49 -9.33
N LYS A 241 -2.93 -10.25 -8.23
CA LYS A 241 -2.65 -11.71 -8.20
C LYS A 241 -3.43 -12.54 -9.23
N HIS A 242 -4.58 -12.03 -9.68
CA HIS A 242 -5.46 -12.71 -10.62
C HIS A 242 -4.97 -12.65 -12.09
N HIS A 243 -3.94 -11.84 -12.38
CA HIS A 243 -3.36 -11.76 -13.71
C HIS A 243 -2.27 -12.82 -13.90
N ALA A 244 -2.47 -13.71 -14.88
CA ALA A 244 -1.49 -14.74 -15.22
C ALA A 244 -0.22 -14.19 -15.91
N GLN A 245 -0.29 -12.97 -16.48
CA GLN A 245 0.83 -12.36 -17.19
C GLN A 245 1.04 -10.92 -16.73
N TYR A 246 2.32 -10.57 -16.55
CA TYR A 246 2.72 -9.21 -16.23
C TYR A 246 2.55 -8.30 -17.45
N LYS A 247 1.92 -7.14 -17.26
CA LYS A 247 1.89 -6.07 -18.25
C LYS A 247 2.21 -4.74 -17.56
N LYS A 248 3.11 -3.96 -18.17
CA LYS A 248 3.48 -2.63 -17.67
C LYS A 248 2.27 -1.66 -17.63
N LYS A 249 1.31 -1.82 -18.54
CA LYS A 249 0.07 -1.04 -18.62
C LYS A 249 -1.10 -1.94 -19.05
N GLY A 250 -2.32 -1.54 -18.66
CA GLY A 250 -3.57 -2.13 -19.17
C GLY A 250 -4.15 -3.29 -18.34
N ASN A 251 -3.41 -3.84 -17.38
CA ASN A 251 -3.99 -4.76 -16.40
C ASN A 251 -4.74 -3.96 -15.33
N ALA A 252 -6.03 -4.24 -15.17
CA ALA A 252 -6.86 -3.55 -14.18
C ALA A 252 -6.70 -4.17 -12.78
N PRO A 253 -6.69 -3.37 -11.71
CA PRO A 253 -6.72 -3.88 -10.35
C PRO A 253 -8.08 -4.51 -10.00
N ALA A 254 -8.07 -5.42 -9.03
CA ALA A 254 -9.25 -5.99 -8.38
C ALA A 254 -9.16 -5.83 -6.84
N ASN A 255 -10.20 -6.28 -6.12
CA ASN A 255 -10.26 -6.24 -4.65
C ASN A 255 -10.00 -4.85 -4.05
N LEU A 256 -10.50 -3.81 -4.73
CA LEU A 256 -10.36 -2.43 -4.26
C LEU A 256 -11.21 -2.19 -3.01
N ILE A 257 -10.67 -1.46 -2.04
CA ILE A 257 -11.33 -1.10 -0.79
C ILE A 257 -11.39 0.42 -0.74
N GLN A 258 -12.60 0.98 -0.69
CA GLN A 258 -12.78 2.43 -0.63
C GLN A 258 -12.26 2.98 0.71
N PRO A 259 -11.32 3.95 0.70
CA PRO A 259 -10.87 4.61 1.91
C PRO A 259 -11.98 5.36 2.63
N ARG A 260 -11.87 5.46 3.96
CA ARG A 260 -12.70 6.32 4.81
C ARG A 260 -11.90 7.54 5.25
N PHE A 261 -12.27 8.70 4.75
CA PHE A 261 -11.59 9.96 5.05
C PHE A 261 -12.27 10.68 6.22
N LEU A 262 -11.47 11.35 7.05
CA LEU A 262 -11.97 12.37 7.97
C LEU A 262 -12.23 13.66 7.21
N ASP A 263 -13.34 14.32 7.53
CA ASP A 263 -13.68 15.66 7.03
C ASP A 263 -12.99 16.77 7.85
N LYS A 264 -11.71 16.53 8.19
CA LYS A 264 -10.89 17.45 8.99
C LYS A 264 -9.67 17.83 8.17
N SER A 265 -9.42 19.12 8.05
CA SER A 265 -8.23 19.67 7.38
C SER A 265 -7.33 20.31 8.42
N SER A 266 -6.33 19.57 8.90
CA SER A 266 -5.29 20.11 9.78
C SER A 266 -3.98 20.38 9.06
N ILE A 267 -3.74 19.69 7.96
CA ILE A 267 -2.54 19.91 7.15
C ILE A 267 -2.70 21.27 6.45
N PRO A 268 -1.76 22.22 6.59
CA PRO A 268 -1.87 23.54 5.97
C PRO A 268 -1.90 23.46 4.45
N VAL A 269 -2.61 24.36 3.80
CA VAL A 269 -2.50 24.60 2.35
C VAL A 269 -1.33 25.54 2.13
N PHE A 270 -0.39 25.15 1.28
CA PHE A 270 0.74 25.99 0.89
C PHE A 270 0.54 26.46 -0.54
N GLU A 271 0.87 27.72 -0.79
CA GLU A 271 0.84 28.31 -2.14
C GLU A 271 2.15 27.99 -2.87
N SER A 272 2.04 27.54 -4.12
CA SER A 272 3.20 27.50 -5.01
C SER A 272 3.55 28.92 -5.44
N GLU A 273 4.80 29.34 -5.31
CA GLU A 273 5.29 30.53 -6.01
C GLU A 273 5.18 30.25 -7.51
N GLN A 274 4.16 30.78 -8.16
CA GLN A 274 4.06 30.75 -9.62
C GLN A 274 5.26 31.51 -10.17
N SER A 275 6.17 30.80 -10.84
CA SER A 275 7.07 31.44 -11.79
C SER A 275 6.19 32.14 -12.82
N GLU A 276 6.35 33.45 -12.98
CA GLU A 276 5.66 34.28 -13.97
C GLU A 276 5.51 33.52 -15.29
N ASP A 277 4.28 33.45 -15.79
CA ASP A 277 3.94 32.81 -17.06
C ASP A 277 4.89 33.29 -18.16
N PHE A 278 5.83 32.45 -18.55
CA PHE A 278 6.42 32.56 -19.88
C PHE A 278 5.31 32.12 -20.85
N ASP A 279 4.58 33.10 -21.39
CA ASP A 279 3.78 32.97 -22.60
C ASP A 279 4.70 32.57 -23.77
N GLU A 280 5.08 31.29 -23.84
CA GLU A 280 5.60 30.71 -25.07
C GLU A 280 4.42 30.27 -25.93
N ASP A 281 4.25 30.96 -27.05
CA ASP A 281 3.33 30.69 -28.16
C ASP A 281 3.23 29.18 -28.49
N TYR A 282 2.32 28.48 -27.82
CA TYR A 282 2.01 27.09 -28.11
C TYR A 282 1.02 27.05 -29.28
N GLN A 283 1.53 26.95 -30.51
CA GLN A 283 0.66 26.60 -31.64
C GLN A 283 0.13 25.17 -31.44
N PRO A 284 -1.20 24.96 -31.40
CA PRO A 284 -1.77 23.64 -31.17
C PRO A 284 -1.45 22.71 -32.35
N ARG A 285 -0.61 21.71 -32.11
CA ARG A 285 -0.52 20.56 -33.02
C ARG A 285 -1.84 19.81 -32.98
N GLN A 286 -2.51 19.72 -34.13
CA GLN A 286 -3.71 18.90 -34.28
C GLN A 286 -3.41 17.44 -33.87
N PRO A 287 -4.27 16.81 -33.06
CA PRO A 287 -4.05 15.44 -32.60
C PRO A 287 -4.29 14.45 -33.75
N SER A 288 -3.20 13.84 -34.24
CA SER A 288 -3.26 12.72 -35.18
C SER A 288 -3.45 11.40 -34.44
N LYS A 289 -4.60 11.25 -33.76
CA LYS A 289 -5.34 10.03 -33.36
C LYS A 289 -6.13 10.27 -32.07
N PRO A 290 -7.33 9.69 -31.92
CA PRO A 290 -8.05 9.72 -30.65
C PRO A 290 -7.25 8.98 -29.57
N GLU A 291 -7.09 9.62 -28.41
CA GLU A 291 -6.50 9.00 -27.24
C GLU A 291 -7.30 7.74 -26.84
N PRO A 292 -6.64 6.64 -26.45
CA PRO A 292 -7.35 5.49 -25.93
C PRO A 292 -8.01 5.88 -24.60
N HIS A 293 -9.35 5.80 -24.54
CA HIS A 293 -10.11 5.88 -23.30
C HIS A 293 -9.54 4.87 -22.29
N LEU A 294 -8.87 5.36 -21.24
CA LEU A 294 -8.52 4.54 -20.10
C LEU A 294 -9.81 4.16 -19.35
N PRO A 295 -9.96 2.90 -18.91
CA PRO A 295 -11.18 2.46 -18.25
C PRO A 295 -11.38 3.24 -16.94
N ARG A 296 -12.52 3.91 -16.81
CA ARG A 296 -13.00 4.47 -15.54
C ARG A 296 -13.21 3.32 -14.55
N PHE A 297 -12.73 3.45 -13.32
CA PHE A 297 -13.02 2.51 -12.25
C PHE A 297 -14.53 2.53 -11.97
N ASN A 298 -15.18 1.37 -12.12
CA ASN A 298 -16.61 1.24 -11.89
C ASN A 298 -16.84 0.68 -10.49
N PHE A 299 -17.29 1.55 -9.58
CA PHE A 299 -17.70 1.18 -8.21
C PHE A 299 -19.13 0.61 -8.17
N ASP A 300 -19.92 0.80 -9.24
CA ASP A 300 -21.32 0.38 -9.36
C ASP A 300 -21.46 -1.01 -10.00
N LYS A 301 -20.74 -2.02 -9.51
CA LYS A 301 -21.09 -3.40 -9.87
C LYS A 301 -22.27 -3.85 -8.99
N PRO A 302 -23.45 -4.16 -9.58
CA PRO A 302 -24.58 -4.66 -8.82
C PRO A 302 -24.25 -6.01 -8.18
N PRO A 303 -24.96 -6.40 -7.10
CA PRO A 303 -24.73 -7.68 -6.43
C PRO A 303 -24.87 -8.84 -7.41
N LEU A 304 -23.87 -9.72 -7.39
CA LEU A 304 -23.84 -10.98 -8.12
C LEU A 304 -24.87 -11.95 -7.52
N ASP A 305 -26.15 -11.82 -7.86
CA ASP A 305 -27.15 -12.89 -8.12
C ASP A 305 -28.60 -12.34 -8.04
N PRO A 306 -29.38 -12.31 -9.14
CA PRO A 306 -30.77 -11.82 -9.12
C PRO A 306 -31.73 -12.69 -8.29
N ASN A 307 -31.31 -13.88 -7.84
CA ASN A 307 -32.19 -14.78 -7.09
C ASN A 307 -32.33 -14.46 -5.59
N TYR A 308 -31.44 -13.64 -5.01
CA TYR A 308 -31.45 -13.33 -3.57
C TYR A 308 -31.07 -11.87 -3.27
N PRO A 309 -31.91 -10.89 -3.63
CA PRO A 309 -31.59 -9.47 -3.58
C PRO A 309 -31.40 -8.89 -2.17
N ASN A 310 -31.79 -9.62 -1.12
CA ASN A 310 -31.81 -9.12 0.27
C ASN A 310 -30.76 -9.79 1.19
N LEU A 311 -29.82 -10.56 0.64
CA LEU A 311 -28.76 -11.18 1.44
C LEU A 311 -27.50 -10.30 1.48
N SER A 312 -26.87 -10.21 2.65
CA SER A 312 -25.54 -9.63 2.74
C SER A 312 -24.52 -10.48 1.96
N ILE A 313 -23.37 -9.88 1.60
CA ILE A 313 -22.32 -10.56 0.81
C ILE A 313 -21.83 -11.84 1.51
N GLU A 314 -21.78 -11.86 2.84
CA GLU A 314 -21.40 -13.06 3.60
C GLU A 314 -22.49 -14.14 3.59
N GLN A 315 -23.76 -13.75 3.73
CA GLN A 315 -24.89 -14.67 3.64
C GLN A 315 -24.99 -15.31 2.25
N ALA A 316 -24.76 -14.54 1.19
CA ALA A 316 -24.72 -15.04 -0.19
C ALA A 316 -23.60 -16.07 -0.42
N LYS A 317 -22.42 -15.89 0.20
CA LYS A 317 -21.31 -16.86 0.14
C LYS A 317 -21.67 -18.18 0.82
N ILE A 318 -22.36 -18.13 1.96
CA ILE A 318 -22.82 -19.31 2.70
C ILE A 318 -23.87 -20.09 1.88
N VAL A 319 -24.87 -19.40 1.30
CA VAL A 319 -25.87 -20.03 0.43
C VAL A 319 -25.22 -20.72 -0.77
N ARG A 320 -24.20 -20.09 -1.38
CA ARG A 320 -23.46 -20.65 -2.52
C ARG A 320 -22.63 -21.88 -2.14
N TRP A 321 -22.07 -21.90 -0.94
CA TRP A 321 -21.34 -23.05 -0.41
C TRP A 321 -22.27 -24.24 -0.14
N VAL A 322 -23.43 -24.00 0.47
CA VAL A 322 -24.46 -25.03 0.75
C VAL A 322 -25.06 -25.58 -0.56
N GLY A 323 -25.34 -24.71 -1.53
CA GLY A 323 -25.84 -25.12 -2.86
C GLY A 323 -24.87 -26.02 -3.63
N LYS A 324 -23.56 -25.79 -3.50
CA LYS A 324 -22.51 -26.63 -4.09
C LYS A 324 -22.38 -28.01 -3.44
N GLN A 325 -22.89 -28.20 -2.22
CA GLN A 325 -22.88 -29.47 -1.48
C GLN A 325 -24.15 -30.32 -1.73
N GLY A 326 -24.97 -29.98 -2.73
CA GLY A 326 -25.97 -30.89 -3.28
C GLY A 326 -27.26 -31.10 -2.47
N GLY A 327 -27.61 -30.22 -1.53
CA GLY A 327 -28.81 -30.42 -0.69
C GLY A 327 -29.75 -29.22 -0.59
N LYS A 328 -30.82 -29.20 -1.39
CA LYS A 328 -31.96 -28.27 -1.20
C LYS A 328 -32.61 -28.42 0.19
N VAL A 329 -32.45 -29.57 0.84
CA VAL A 329 -33.08 -29.90 2.14
C VAL A 329 -32.35 -29.24 3.33
N LYS A 330 -31.01 -29.08 3.27
CA LYS A 330 -30.22 -28.45 4.36
C LYS A 330 -30.43 -26.93 4.47
N LEU A 331 -30.77 -26.26 3.35
CA LEU A 331 -30.97 -24.81 3.32
C LEU A 331 -32.21 -24.40 4.14
N ASN A 332 -33.31 -25.17 4.05
CA ASN A 332 -34.54 -24.90 4.80
C ASN A 332 -34.40 -25.22 6.30
N GLU A 333 -33.54 -26.17 6.69
CA GLU A 333 -33.24 -26.45 8.10
C GLU A 333 -32.34 -25.38 8.73
N MET A 334 -31.34 -24.88 7.99
CA MET A 334 -30.46 -23.79 8.47
C MET A 334 -31.19 -22.45 8.60
N LEU A 335 -32.14 -22.16 7.71
CA LEU A 335 -32.94 -20.93 7.76
C LEU A 335 -34.01 -20.95 8.88
N LYS A 336 -34.45 -22.14 9.33
CA LYS A 336 -35.34 -22.28 10.49
C LYS A 336 -34.66 -21.96 11.83
N GLY A 337 -33.32 -22.05 11.91
CA GLY A 337 -32.55 -21.68 13.09
C GLY A 337 -32.20 -20.18 13.18
N LEU A 338 -32.49 -19.41 12.12
CA LEU A 338 -32.15 -17.99 12.00
C LEU A 338 -33.36 -17.07 12.10
N THR A 339 -34.53 -17.58 12.52
CA THR A 339 -35.62 -16.69 12.93
C THR A 339 -35.22 -15.95 14.19
N ILE A 340 -34.97 -14.67 13.99
CA ILE A 340 -34.86 -13.60 14.98
C ILE A 340 -36.00 -13.75 16.00
N SER A 341 -35.61 -13.86 17.27
CA SER A 341 -36.29 -13.19 18.38
C SER A 341 -35.40 -12.06 18.86
#